data_AF-A0A1V5ND30-F1
#
_entry.id   AF-A0A1V5ND30-F1
#
_cell.length_a   1.000
_cell.length_b   1.000
_cell.length_c   1.000
_cell.angle_alpha   90.00
_cell.angle_beta   90.00
_cell.angle_gamma   90.00
#
_symmetry.space_group_name_H-M   'P 1'
#
loop_
_entity.id
_entity.type
_entity.pdbx_description
1 polymer ?
#
loop_
_entity_poly.entity_id
_entity_poly.type
_entity_poly.pdbx_seq_one_letter_code
_entity_poly.pdbx_strand_id
1 'polypeptide(L)'
;MAQAAQNFVNQGYDVIDLNFACPAPKVLRRGRGGAMLDNPRLIIEIFRGVRDAVKIPLMMKLRIGIDESEAAREDFWRICEEAITGGIDALIVHGRTTSQYFRGKADWSVLAELKKKYPQATIIGSGDLFEAADIIEKKKTACVDGVAIARGAIGKPWLFRQITDLLDGKEEIFKPDTTEQGRIILDHLNMLAELYEPKKRVWYFRKFLAHYSKAHTGGRKLKMELVTAHDEDQLRTAIKKWYDVS
;
A
#
# COMPACT_ATOMS: atom_id res chain seq x y z
N MET A 1 -17.34 -13.68 6.20
CA MET A 1 -16.90 -12.43 5.54
C MET A 1 -17.97 -11.88 4.61
N ALA A 2 -18.74 -12.72 3.91
CA ALA A 2 -19.88 -12.33 3.08
C ALA A 2 -20.80 -11.26 3.68
N GLN A 3 -21.32 -11.45 4.89
CA GLN A 3 -22.18 -10.46 5.55
C GLN A 3 -21.50 -9.10 5.73
N ALA A 4 -20.21 -9.08 6.08
CA ALA A 4 -19.47 -7.82 6.23
C ALA A 4 -19.29 -7.12 4.87
N ALA A 5 -19.04 -7.89 3.80
CA ALA A 5 -18.95 -7.36 2.45
C ALA A 5 -20.29 -6.74 2.00
N GLN A 6 -21.42 -7.40 2.24
CA GLN A 6 -22.75 -6.85 1.98
C GLN A 6 -23.02 -5.58 2.77
N ASN A 7 -22.63 -5.53 4.04
CA ASN A 7 -22.78 -4.33 4.85
C ASN A 7 -21.97 -3.16 4.26
N PHE A 8 -20.75 -3.39 3.74
CA PHE A 8 -19.98 -2.35 3.06
C PHE A 8 -20.63 -1.93 1.74
N VAL A 9 -21.12 -2.87 0.93
CA VAL A 9 -21.89 -2.53 -0.29
C VAL A 9 -23.07 -1.62 0.04
N ASN A 10 -23.84 -1.93 1.09
CA ASN A 10 -25.00 -1.13 1.51
C ASN A 10 -24.62 0.26 2.03
N GLN A 11 -23.36 0.47 2.42
CA GLN A 11 -22.82 1.78 2.80
C GLN A 11 -22.24 2.56 1.61
N GLY A 12 -22.36 2.03 0.38
CA GLY A 12 -21.92 2.70 -0.84
C GLY A 12 -20.45 2.50 -1.20
N TYR A 13 -19.78 1.47 -0.69
CA TYR A 13 -18.41 1.16 -1.11
C TYR A 13 -18.39 0.60 -2.54
N ASP A 14 -17.47 1.09 -3.38
CA ASP A 14 -17.37 0.70 -4.79
C ASP A 14 -16.63 -0.63 -5.01
N VAL A 15 -15.78 -1.06 -4.07
CA VAL A 15 -14.92 -2.25 -4.19
C VAL A 15 -14.80 -2.96 -2.84
N ILE A 16 -14.73 -4.30 -2.86
CA ILE A 16 -14.33 -5.13 -1.71
C ILE A 16 -12.94 -5.71 -1.96
N ASP A 17 -12.02 -5.58 -1.01
CA ASP A 17 -10.69 -6.24 -1.04
C ASP A 17 -10.53 -7.23 0.11
N LEU A 18 -10.21 -8.48 -0.22
CA LEU A 18 -9.97 -9.55 0.76
C LEU A 18 -8.49 -9.57 1.15
N ASN A 19 -8.21 -9.37 2.45
CA ASN A 19 -6.84 -9.34 2.95
C ASN A 19 -6.37 -10.72 3.45
N PHE A 20 -5.47 -11.34 2.68
CA PHE A 20 -4.70 -12.52 3.10
C PHE A 20 -3.17 -12.26 3.06
N ALA A 21 -2.76 -10.99 3.23
CA ALA A 21 -1.36 -10.57 3.08
C ALA A 21 -0.71 -10.02 4.35
N CYS A 22 -1.50 -9.63 5.36
CA CYS A 22 -1.00 -8.92 6.53
C CYS A 22 -0.09 -9.81 7.41
N PRO A 23 1.18 -9.45 7.64
CA PRO A 23 2.10 -10.21 8.50
C PRO A 23 2.10 -9.72 9.96
N ALA A 24 1.25 -8.75 10.34
CA ALA A 24 1.31 -8.17 11.67
C ALA A 24 1.06 -9.23 12.76
N PRO A 25 1.88 -9.33 13.83
CA PRO A 25 1.77 -10.42 14.81
C PRO A 25 0.38 -10.54 15.45
N LYS A 26 -0.29 -9.41 15.72
CA LYS A 26 -1.65 -9.38 16.29
C LYS A 26 -2.71 -9.99 15.36
N VAL A 27 -2.47 -9.94 14.05
CA VAL A 27 -3.34 -10.49 13.01
C VAL A 27 -3.05 -11.97 12.81
N LEU A 28 -1.76 -12.34 12.73
CA LEU A 28 -1.31 -13.72 12.59
C LEU A 28 -1.78 -14.60 13.76
N ARG A 29 -1.63 -14.13 15.01
CA ARG A 29 -2.08 -14.85 16.22
C ARG A 29 -3.58 -15.17 16.24
N ARG A 30 -4.38 -14.46 15.43
CA ARG A 30 -5.83 -14.69 15.30
C ARG A 30 -6.18 -15.57 14.09
N GLY A 31 -5.19 -16.15 13.41
CA GLY A 31 -5.40 -16.95 12.19
C GLY A 31 -5.96 -16.13 11.03
N ARG A 32 -5.53 -14.86 10.89
CA ARG A 32 -6.03 -13.93 9.85
C ARG A 32 -4.89 -13.40 9.00
N GLY A 33 -5.23 -12.81 7.85
CA GLY A 33 -4.24 -12.20 6.96
C GLY A 33 -3.31 -13.26 6.40
N GLY A 34 -1.99 -13.02 6.46
CA GLY A 34 -0.98 -13.92 5.91
C GLY A 34 -0.90 -15.29 6.59
N ALA A 35 -1.49 -15.46 7.78
CA ALA A 35 -1.57 -16.73 8.48
C ALA A 35 -2.57 -17.73 7.87
N MET A 36 -3.33 -17.31 6.86
CA MET A 36 -4.29 -18.20 6.17
C MET A 36 -3.70 -18.83 4.90
N LEU A 37 -2.50 -18.42 4.50
CA LEU A 37 -1.90 -18.83 3.21
C LEU A 37 -1.49 -20.30 3.17
N ASP A 38 -1.42 -20.98 4.32
CA ASP A 38 -1.25 -22.43 4.46
C ASP A 38 -2.57 -23.21 4.44
N ASN A 39 -3.71 -22.51 4.23
CA ASN A 39 -5.02 -23.13 4.12
C ASN A 39 -5.81 -22.57 2.92
N PRO A 40 -5.43 -22.95 1.68
CA PRO A 40 -6.12 -22.51 0.48
C PRO A 40 -7.59 -22.84 0.47
N ARG A 41 -7.98 -24.01 0.99
CA ARG A 41 -9.39 -24.43 1.03
C ARG A 41 -10.25 -23.38 1.72
N LEU A 42 -9.81 -22.89 2.89
CA LEU A 42 -10.52 -21.85 3.63
C LEU A 42 -10.53 -20.51 2.89
N ILE A 43 -9.43 -20.11 2.26
CA ILE A 43 -9.36 -18.89 1.45
C ILE A 43 -10.36 -18.96 0.28
N ILE A 44 -10.42 -20.09 -0.41
CA ILE A 44 -11.33 -20.33 -1.55
C ILE A 44 -12.78 -20.30 -1.10
N GLU A 45 -13.11 -20.94 0.03
CA GLU A 45 -14.46 -20.90 0.62
C GLU A 45 -14.89 -19.47 0.96
N ILE A 46 -14.01 -18.69 1.59
CA ILE A 46 -14.25 -17.29 1.92
C ILE A 46 -14.47 -16.47 0.65
N PHE A 47 -13.60 -16.64 -0.34
CA PHE A 47 -13.67 -15.92 -1.61
C PHE A 47 -15.01 -16.19 -2.31
N ARG A 48 -15.37 -17.46 -2.51
CA ARG A 48 -16.63 -17.85 -3.16
C ARG A 48 -17.84 -17.31 -2.40
N GLY A 49 -17.86 -17.46 -1.07
CA GLY A 49 -18.96 -16.93 -0.25
C GLY A 49 -19.09 -15.40 -0.34
N VAL A 50 -17.99 -14.66 -0.46
CA VAL A 50 -18.04 -13.20 -0.67
C VAL A 50 -18.47 -12.88 -2.08
N ARG A 51 -17.95 -13.58 -3.09
CA ARG A 51 -18.28 -13.37 -4.51
C ARG A 51 -19.76 -13.60 -4.78
N ASP A 52 -20.37 -14.59 -4.14
CA ASP A 52 -21.81 -14.86 -4.24
C ASP A 52 -22.64 -13.75 -3.61
N ALA A 53 -22.15 -13.17 -2.51
CA ALA A 53 -22.85 -12.19 -1.70
C ALA A 53 -22.82 -10.76 -2.26
N VAL A 54 -21.85 -10.40 -3.11
CA VAL A 54 -21.68 -9.04 -3.64
C VAL A 54 -21.46 -9.04 -5.16
N LYS A 55 -21.91 -7.99 -5.86
CA LYS A 55 -21.77 -7.85 -7.33
C LYS A 55 -20.79 -6.77 -7.77
N ILE A 56 -20.36 -5.90 -6.86
CA ILE A 56 -19.31 -4.92 -7.12
C ILE A 56 -17.94 -5.61 -7.28
N PRO A 57 -16.91 -4.93 -7.83
CA PRO A 57 -15.58 -5.50 -7.97
C PRO A 57 -15.05 -6.08 -6.65
N LEU A 58 -14.50 -7.29 -6.74
CA LEU A 58 -13.92 -8.06 -5.65
C LEU A 58 -12.44 -8.31 -5.97
N MET A 59 -11.58 -7.78 -5.11
CA MET A 59 -10.14 -7.94 -5.18
C MET A 59 -9.64 -8.85 -4.05
N MET A 60 -8.46 -9.42 -4.24
CA MET A 60 -7.80 -10.22 -3.21
C MET A 60 -6.33 -9.82 -3.10
N LYS A 61 -5.92 -9.43 -1.90
CA LYS A 61 -4.54 -9.08 -1.60
C LYS A 61 -3.80 -10.23 -0.94
N LEU A 62 -2.73 -10.68 -1.59
CA LEU A 62 -1.92 -11.84 -1.21
C LEU A 62 -0.45 -11.47 -0.92
N ARG A 63 0.22 -12.39 -0.23
CA ARG A 63 1.67 -12.58 -0.26
C ARG A 63 1.98 -13.86 -1.04
N ILE A 64 3.21 -14.04 -1.49
CA ILE A 64 3.64 -15.20 -2.31
C ILE A 64 3.77 -16.52 -1.52
N GLY A 65 3.12 -16.65 -0.36
CA GLY A 65 3.22 -17.81 0.53
C GLY A 65 3.34 -17.42 2.01
N ILE A 66 3.12 -18.38 2.91
CA ILE A 66 3.35 -18.19 4.35
C ILE A 66 4.85 -18.11 4.67
N ASP A 67 5.65 -18.93 4.00
CA ASP A 67 7.11 -19.00 4.04
C ASP A 67 7.68 -19.40 2.68
N GLU A 68 8.96 -19.77 2.62
CA GLU A 68 9.70 -20.08 1.39
C GLU A 68 9.69 -21.58 1.03
N SER A 69 8.83 -22.39 1.68
CA SER A 69 8.71 -23.82 1.38
C SER A 69 8.01 -24.07 0.04
N GLU A 70 8.28 -25.23 -0.58
CA GLU A 70 7.61 -25.62 -1.82
C GLU A 70 6.09 -25.80 -1.60
N ALA A 71 5.68 -26.34 -0.44
CA ALA A 71 4.27 -26.44 -0.08
C ALA A 71 3.57 -25.06 -0.03
N ALA A 72 4.21 -24.04 0.56
CA ALA A 72 3.67 -22.69 0.57
C ALA A 72 3.59 -22.07 -0.83
N ARG A 73 4.53 -22.42 -1.72
CA ARG A 73 4.50 -22.02 -3.13
C ARG A 73 3.35 -22.68 -3.88
N GLU A 74 3.13 -23.98 -3.69
CA GLU A 74 2.00 -24.72 -4.27
C GLU A 74 0.65 -24.15 -3.79
N ASP A 75 0.54 -23.85 -2.49
CA ASP A 75 -0.64 -23.23 -1.91
C ASP A 75 -0.93 -21.86 -2.52
N PHE A 76 0.10 -21.01 -2.69
CA PHE A 76 -0.04 -19.72 -3.38
C PHE A 76 -0.57 -19.88 -4.81
N TRP A 77 -0.03 -20.83 -5.58
CA TRP A 77 -0.47 -21.07 -6.96
C TRP A 77 -1.91 -21.57 -7.03
N ARG A 78 -2.29 -22.49 -6.14
CA ARG A 78 -3.65 -22.99 -6.02
C ARG A 78 -4.64 -21.87 -5.69
N ILE A 79 -4.31 -20.99 -4.73
CA ILE A 79 -5.15 -19.83 -4.38
C ILE A 79 -5.34 -18.92 -5.60
N CYS A 80 -4.26 -18.61 -6.32
CA CYS A 80 -4.33 -17.73 -7.48
C CYS A 80 -5.19 -18.32 -8.61
N GLU A 81 -4.99 -19.60 -8.93
CA GLU A 81 -5.76 -20.31 -9.97
C GLU A 81 -7.26 -20.33 -9.66
N GLU A 82 -7.63 -20.69 -8.44
CA GLU A 82 -9.02 -20.75 -7.97
C GLU A 82 -9.68 -19.38 -7.88
N ALA A 83 -8.93 -18.35 -7.46
CA ALA A 83 -9.44 -16.98 -7.46
C ALA A 83 -9.69 -16.47 -8.89
N ILE A 84 -8.74 -16.69 -9.82
CA ILE A 84 -8.84 -16.26 -11.21
C ILE A 84 -9.99 -16.97 -11.92
N THR A 85 -10.06 -18.31 -11.83
CA THR A 85 -11.12 -19.10 -12.46
C THR A 85 -12.49 -18.88 -11.80
N GLY A 86 -12.51 -18.55 -10.50
CA GLY A 86 -13.73 -18.22 -9.78
C GLY A 86 -14.20 -16.77 -9.92
N GLY A 87 -13.58 -15.96 -10.77
CA GLY A 87 -14.04 -14.61 -11.11
C GLY A 87 -13.65 -13.51 -10.12
N ILE A 88 -12.42 -13.57 -9.59
CA ILE A 88 -11.80 -12.41 -8.92
C ILE A 88 -11.53 -11.32 -9.96
N ASP A 89 -11.79 -10.05 -9.61
CA ASP A 89 -11.61 -8.93 -10.54
C ASP A 89 -10.15 -8.46 -10.59
N ALA A 90 -9.40 -8.57 -9.49
CA ALA A 90 -7.97 -8.34 -9.46
C ALA A 90 -7.25 -9.06 -8.30
N LEU A 91 -6.00 -9.47 -8.54
CA LEU A 91 -5.10 -9.96 -7.50
C LEU A 91 -4.02 -8.92 -7.20
N ILE A 92 -3.92 -8.51 -5.93
CA ILE A 92 -2.85 -7.62 -5.45
C ILE A 92 -1.78 -8.47 -4.76
N VAL A 93 -0.66 -8.75 -5.43
CA VAL A 93 0.36 -9.67 -4.93
C VAL A 93 1.56 -8.90 -4.40
N HIS A 94 1.88 -9.11 -3.12
CA HIS A 94 3.13 -8.65 -2.54
C HIS A 94 4.21 -9.72 -2.65
N GLY A 95 5.32 -9.41 -3.31
CA GLY A 95 6.42 -10.36 -3.61
C GLY A 95 7.24 -10.85 -2.41
N ARG A 96 6.69 -10.87 -1.19
CA ARG A 96 7.35 -11.49 -0.03
C ARG A 96 6.41 -12.49 0.60
N THR A 97 6.97 -13.50 1.25
CA THR A 97 6.24 -14.45 2.09
C THR A 97 5.82 -13.78 3.41
N THR A 98 4.86 -14.35 4.13
CA THR A 98 4.43 -13.82 5.44
C THR A 98 5.58 -13.78 6.45
N SER A 99 6.40 -14.83 6.53
CA SER A 99 7.53 -14.98 7.47
C SER A 99 8.68 -13.99 7.24
N GLN A 100 8.82 -13.48 6.01
CA GLN A 100 9.80 -12.44 5.70
C GLN A 100 9.42 -11.07 6.31
N TYR A 101 8.15 -10.81 6.65
CA TYR A 101 7.65 -9.49 7.04
C TYR A 101 8.06 -8.40 6.02
N PHE A 102 9.06 -7.59 6.36
CA PHE A 102 9.65 -6.54 5.51
C PHE A 102 11.15 -6.76 5.26
N ARG A 103 11.69 -7.93 5.63
CA ARG A 103 13.09 -8.32 5.43
C ARG A 103 13.31 -8.82 4.00
N GLY A 104 14.57 -8.86 3.56
CA GLY A 104 14.93 -9.25 2.21
C GLY A 104 14.38 -8.29 1.15
N LYS A 105 14.31 -8.75 -0.11
CA LYS A 105 13.71 -8.02 -1.23
C LYS A 105 12.42 -8.69 -1.67
N ALA A 106 11.45 -7.91 -2.13
CA ALA A 106 10.29 -8.48 -2.82
C ALA A 106 10.72 -9.17 -4.12
N ASP A 107 10.32 -10.41 -4.30
CA ASP A 107 10.51 -11.20 -5.50
C ASP A 107 9.43 -10.87 -6.54
N TRP A 108 9.82 -10.09 -7.55
CA TRP A 108 8.96 -9.71 -8.67
C TRP A 108 8.94 -10.77 -9.79
N SER A 109 9.82 -11.77 -9.74
CA SER A 109 9.83 -12.86 -10.73
C SER A 109 8.59 -13.73 -10.62
N VAL A 110 8.10 -13.99 -9.39
CA VAL A 110 6.83 -14.70 -9.15
C VAL A 110 5.65 -13.95 -9.73
N LEU A 111 5.65 -12.60 -9.67
CA LEU A 111 4.60 -11.79 -10.26
C LEU A 111 4.61 -11.86 -11.79
N ALA A 112 5.81 -11.85 -12.38
CA ALA A 112 5.99 -12.03 -13.81
C ALA A 112 5.54 -13.42 -14.27
N GLU A 113 5.88 -14.46 -13.51
CA GLU A 113 5.43 -15.84 -13.74
C GLU A 113 3.90 -15.93 -13.67
N LEU A 114 3.28 -15.32 -12.65
CA LEU A 114 1.83 -15.30 -12.47
C LEU A 114 1.13 -14.61 -13.65
N LYS A 115 1.61 -13.44 -14.06
CA LYS A 115 1.05 -12.70 -15.19
C LYS A 115 1.25 -13.43 -16.52
N LYS A 116 2.39 -14.09 -16.71
CA LYS A 116 2.65 -14.94 -17.89
C LYS A 116 1.69 -16.14 -17.94
N LYS A 117 1.41 -16.77 -16.80
CA LYS A 117 0.51 -17.92 -16.70
C LYS A 117 -0.96 -17.54 -16.92
N TYR A 118 -1.36 -16.35 -16.47
CA TYR A 118 -2.74 -15.84 -16.60
C TYR A 118 -2.75 -14.44 -17.23
N PRO A 119 -2.48 -14.32 -18.54
CA PRO A 119 -2.37 -13.02 -19.21
C PRO A 119 -3.67 -12.19 -19.15
N GLN A 120 -4.83 -12.85 -19.10
CA GLN A 120 -6.15 -12.24 -18.99
C GLN A 120 -6.48 -11.70 -17.59
N ALA A 121 -5.77 -12.15 -16.55
CA ALA A 121 -6.06 -11.73 -15.18
C ALA A 121 -5.45 -10.35 -14.89
N THR A 122 -6.17 -9.53 -14.13
CA THR A 122 -5.65 -8.26 -13.61
C THR A 122 -4.76 -8.53 -12.40
N ILE A 123 -3.45 -8.35 -12.58
CA ILE A 123 -2.44 -8.53 -11.53
C ILE A 123 -1.85 -7.16 -11.16
N ILE A 124 -1.91 -6.82 -9.87
CA ILE A 124 -1.36 -5.60 -9.30
C ILE A 124 -0.16 -5.97 -8.43
N GLY A 125 1.02 -5.51 -8.81
CA GLY A 125 2.26 -5.83 -8.10
C GLY A 125 2.54 -4.94 -6.89
N SER A 126 3.11 -5.51 -5.83
CA SER A 126 3.47 -4.76 -4.63
C SER A 126 4.78 -5.25 -4.02
N GLY A 127 5.52 -4.33 -3.42
CA GLY A 127 6.75 -4.63 -2.69
C GLY A 127 7.92 -3.79 -3.18
N ASP A 128 8.53 -3.06 -2.25
CA ASP A 128 9.75 -2.27 -2.47
C ASP A 128 9.64 -1.20 -3.57
N LEU A 129 8.47 -0.58 -3.65
CA LEU A 129 8.17 0.52 -4.57
C LEU A 129 8.44 1.85 -3.86
N PHE A 130 9.59 2.47 -4.18
CA PHE A 130 10.05 3.70 -3.54
C PHE A 130 10.27 4.84 -4.52
N GLU A 131 10.87 4.60 -5.69
CA GLU A 131 11.21 5.67 -6.65
C GLU A 131 10.45 5.50 -7.97
N ALA A 132 9.95 6.60 -8.53
CA ALA A 132 9.02 6.58 -9.67
C ALA A 132 9.58 5.80 -10.88
N ALA A 133 10.86 6.01 -11.22
CA ALA A 133 11.51 5.30 -12.33
C ALA A 133 11.62 3.78 -12.08
N ASP A 134 12.05 3.37 -10.89
CA ASP A 134 12.14 1.95 -10.51
C ASP A 134 10.75 1.29 -10.47
N ILE A 135 9.72 2.02 -10.05
CA ILE A 135 8.34 1.55 -10.03
C ILE A 135 7.85 1.23 -11.45
N ILE A 136 8.11 2.14 -12.41
CA ILE A 136 7.74 1.94 -13.81
C ILE A 136 8.50 0.77 -14.41
N GLU A 137 9.81 0.67 -14.16
CA GLU A 137 10.63 -0.41 -14.67
C GLU A 137 10.22 -1.77 -14.10
N LYS A 138 9.91 -1.85 -12.80
CA LYS A 138 9.37 -3.06 -12.16
C LYS A 138 8.03 -3.48 -12.74
N LYS A 139 7.10 -2.52 -12.92
CA LYS A 139 5.79 -2.78 -13.54
C LYS A 139 5.97 -3.35 -14.94
N LYS A 140 6.82 -2.70 -15.75
CA LYS A 140 7.12 -3.08 -17.14
C LYS A 140 7.75 -4.46 -17.22
N THR A 141 8.81 -4.70 -16.45
CA THR A 141 9.54 -5.97 -16.43
C THR A 141 8.66 -7.15 -16.01
N ALA A 142 7.83 -6.96 -14.98
CA ALA A 142 6.92 -8.01 -14.53
C ALA A 142 5.63 -8.11 -15.39
N CYS A 143 5.46 -7.21 -16.37
CA CYS A 143 4.29 -7.13 -17.24
C CYS A 143 2.95 -7.00 -16.50
N VAL A 144 2.95 -6.57 -15.24
CA VAL A 144 1.75 -6.46 -14.41
C VAL A 144 0.90 -5.23 -14.77
N ASP A 145 -0.40 -5.34 -14.55
CA ASP A 145 -1.39 -4.34 -14.99
C ASP A 145 -1.30 -3.05 -14.16
N GLY A 146 -0.97 -3.19 -12.87
CA GLY A 146 -0.83 -2.06 -11.94
C GLY A 146 0.18 -2.30 -10.84
N VAL A 147 0.35 -1.30 -9.98
CA VAL A 147 1.20 -1.40 -8.79
C VAL A 147 0.52 -0.82 -7.55
N ALA A 148 0.68 -1.48 -6.40
CA ALA A 148 0.20 -1.02 -5.11
C ALA A 148 1.36 -0.52 -4.23
N ILE A 149 1.47 0.80 -4.12
CA ILE A 149 2.55 1.51 -3.41
C ILE A 149 2.10 1.82 -1.98
N ALA A 150 2.95 1.48 -0.99
CA ALA A 150 2.65 1.72 0.42
C ALA A 150 3.74 2.58 1.07
N ARG A 151 4.82 1.95 1.59
CA ARG A 151 5.87 2.64 2.35
C ARG A 151 6.54 3.79 1.56
N GLY A 152 6.68 3.65 0.24
CA GLY A 152 7.27 4.69 -0.61
C GLY A 152 6.47 5.99 -0.70
N ALA A 153 5.16 5.95 -0.44
CA ALA A 153 4.30 7.13 -0.47
C ALA A 153 4.22 7.87 0.89
N ILE A 154 4.62 7.22 1.99
CA ILE A 154 4.56 7.82 3.33
C ILE A 154 5.59 8.95 3.43
N GLY A 155 5.11 10.19 3.58
CA GLY A 155 5.94 11.40 3.57
C GLY A 155 6.47 11.79 2.18
N LYS A 156 5.96 11.17 1.13
CA LYS A 156 6.28 11.46 -0.28
C LYS A 156 5.02 11.30 -1.16
N PRO A 157 3.90 12.00 -0.86
CA PRO A 157 2.65 11.83 -1.62
C PRO A 157 2.78 12.25 -3.09
N TRP A 158 3.71 13.16 -3.41
CA TRP A 158 4.03 13.55 -4.78
C TRP A 158 4.62 12.43 -5.64
N LEU A 159 5.00 11.28 -5.05
CA LEU A 159 5.44 10.10 -5.80
C LEU A 159 4.43 9.67 -6.88
N PHE A 160 3.12 9.79 -6.60
CA PHE A 160 2.10 9.45 -7.58
C PHE A 160 2.08 10.40 -8.79
N ARG A 161 2.30 11.70 -8.56
CA ARG A 161 2.47 12.68 -9.64
C ARG A 161 3.72 12.40 -10.46
N GLN A 162 4.83 12.06 -9.80
CA GLN A 162 6.08 11.69 -10.49
C GLN A 162 5.92 10.47 -11.39
N ILE A 163 5.17 9.46 -10.94
CA ILE A 163 4.85 8.29 -11.76
C ILE A 163 3.98 8.70 -12.95
N THR A 164 2.96 9.53 -12.72
CA THR A 164 2.07 10.02 -13.78
C THR A 164 2.85 10.81 -14.83
N ASP A 165 3.71 11.74 -14.41
CA ASP A 165 4.55 12.54 -15.32
C ASP A 165 5.44 11.66 -16.21
N LEU A 166 6.02 10.58 -15.64
CA LEU A 166 6.83 9.63 -16.40
C LEU A 166 5.99 8.77 -17.37
N LEU A 167 4.79 8.35 -16.97
CA LEU A 167 3.87 7.61 -17.83
C LEU A 167 3.35 8.45 -19.00
N ASP A 168 3.15 9.76 -18.76
CA ASP A 168 2.75 10.74 -19.78
C ASP A 168 3.91 11.16 -20.69
N GLY A 169 5.13 10.67 -20.44
CA GLY A 169 6.31 10.99 -21.24
C GLY A 169 6.82 12.42 -21.09
N LYS A 170 6.56 13.08 -19.94
CA LYS A 170 7.05 14.44 -19.70
C LYS A 170 8.57 14.46 -19.56
N GLU A 171 9.20 15.46 -20.16
CA GLU A 171 10.64 15.69 -20.04
C GLU A 171 11.04 16.10 -18.61
N GLU A 172 10.21 16.93 -17.97
CA GLU A 172 10.40 17.37 -16.60
C GLU A 172 9.40 16.71 -15.64
N ILE A 173 9.95 15.98 -14.67
CA ILE A 173 9.18 15.28 -13.64
C ILE A 173 9.04 16.16 -12.42
N PHE A 174 7.83 16.23 -11.85
CA PHE A 174 7.57 17.05 -10.66
C PHE A 174 8.52 16.72 -9.51
N LYS A 175 9.28 17.73 -9.07
CA LYS A 175 10.15 17.65 -7.90
C LYS A 175 9.82 18.86 -7.02
N PRO A 176 9.06 18.66 -5.93
CA PRO A 176 8.69 19.79 -5.08
C PRO A 176 9.95 20.33 -4.40
N ASP A 177 10.18 21.63 -4.58
CA ASP A 177 11.17 22.35 -3.80
C ASP A 177 10.78 22.39 -2.31
N THR A 178 11.64 22.98 -1.48
CA THR A 178 11.40 23.06 -0.03
C THR A 178 10.07 23.76 0.29
N THR A 179 9.75 24.86 -0.39
CA THR A 179 8.49 25.59 -0.18
C THR A 179 7.26 24.77 -0.53
N GLU A 180 7.29 24.08 -1.67
CA GLU A 180 6.20 23.23 -2.12
C GLU A 180 6.02 22.00 -1.23
N GLN A 181 7.12 21.41 -0.72
CA GLN A 181 7.03 20.37 0.30
C GLN A 181 6.32 20.89 1.56
N GLY A 182 6.63 22.10 2.00
CA GLY A 182 5.97 22.74 3.14
C GLY A 182 4.47 22.92 2.93
N ARG A 183 4.04 23.39 1.74
CA ARG A 183 2.63 23.50 1.38
C ARG A 183 1.91 22.16 1.45
N ILE A 184 2.49 21.11 0.84
CA ILE A 184 1.94 19.75 0.88
C ILE A 184 1.79 19.23 2.33
N ILE A 185 2.75 19.54 3.21
CA ILE A 185 2.69 19.15 4.62
C ILE A 185 1.56 19.89 5.34
N LEU A 186 1.40 21.20 5.09
CA LEU A 186 0.33 22.01 5.67
C LEU A 186 -1.05 21.56 5.18
N ASP A 187 -1.19 21.22 3.90
CA ASP A 187 -2.43 20.71 3.33
C ASP A 187 -2.80 19.36 3.96
N HIS A 188 -1.84 18.46 4.12
CA HIS A 188 -2.08 17.19 4.82
C HIS A 188 -2.45 17.43 6.30
N LEU A 189 -1.83 18.39 6.99
CA LEU A 189 -2.24 18.77 8.35
C LEU A 189 -3.68 19.30 8.38
N ASN A 190 -4.08 20.12 7.40
CA ASN A 190 -5.44 20.64 7.29
C ASN A 190 -6.46 19.52 7.06
N MET A 191 -6.15 18.52 6.22
CA MET A 191 -7.02 17.34 6.01
C MET A 191 -7.24 16.54 7.30
N LEU A 192 -6.27 16.53 8.22
CA LEU A 192 -6.48 15.88 9.52
C LEU A 192 -7.49 16.63 10.40
N ALA A 193 -7.77 17.91 10.11
CA ALA A 193 -8.76 18.68 10.83
C ALA A 193 -10.19 18.18 10.64
N GLU A 194 -10.45 17.56 9.49
CA GLU A 194 -11.73 16.93 9.15
C GLU A 194 -11.96 15.61 9.89
N LEU A 195 -10.88 14.96 10.34
CA LEU A 195 -10.92 13.59 10.89
C LEU A 195 -10.72 13.53 12.40
N TYR A 196 -9.98 14.48 12.97
CA TYR A 196 -9.55 14.43 14.35
C TYR A 196 -9.77 15.75 15.09
N GLU A 197 -10.12 15.64 16.37
CA GLU A 197 -10.08 16.76 17.31
C GLU A 197 -8.65 17.34 17.41
N PRO A 198 -8.50 18.65 17.68
CA PRO A 198 -7.21 19.35 17.69
C PRO A 198 -6.08 18.61 18.43
N LYS A 199 -6.35 18.09 19.64
CA LYS A 199 -5.35 17.38 20.47
C LYS A 199 -4.80 16.10 19.82
N LYS A 200 -5.58 15.42 18.96
CA LYS A 200 -5.18 14.16 18.33
C LYS A 200 -4.47 14.35 16.99
N ARG A 201 -4.68 15.50 16.31
CA ARG A 201 -4.13 15.80 14.98
C ARG A 201 -2.61 15.69 14.95
N VAL A 202 -1.95 16.49 15.79
CA VAL A 202 -0.47 16.54 15.85
C VAL A 202 0.10 15.18 16.20
N TRP A 203 -0.45 14.52 17.22
CA TRP A 203 0.01 13.20 17.65
C TRP A 203 -0.07 12.16 16.52
N TYR A 204 -1.19 12.12 15.79
CA TYR A 204 -1.36 11.22 14.65
C TYR A 204 -0.41 11.57 13.50
N PHE A 205 -0.17 12.87 13.28
CA PHE A 205 0.63 13.36 12.15
C PHE A 205 2.14 13.11 12.31
N ARG A 206 2.65 12.99 13.54
CA ARG A 206 4.07 12.75 13.85
C ARG A 206 4.72 11.64 13.03
N LYS A 207 3.99 10.55 12.77
CA LYS A 207 4.50 9.43 11.96
C LYS A 207 4.77 9.82 10.51
N PHE A 208 4.01 10.76 9.95
CA PHE A 208 4.23 11.27 8.60
C PHE A 208 5.33 12.34 8.59
N LEU A 209 5.36 13.22 9.59
CA LEU A 209 6.40 14.26 9.73
C LEU A 209 7.81 13.66 9.75
N ALA A 210 8.00 12.54 10.47
CA ALA A 210 9.25 11.81 10.49
C ALA A 210 9.70 11.27 9.11
N HIS A 211 8.76 11.10 8.18
CA HIS A 211 9.04 10.69 6.80
C HIS A 211 9.23 11.89 5.87
N TYR A 212 8.39 12.92 5.96
CA TYR A 212 8.58 14.17 5.22
C TYR A 212 9.96 14.78 5.47
N SER A 213 10.45 14.73 6.72
CA SER A 213 11.77 15.25 7.08
C SER A 213 12.93 14.59 6.32
N LYS A 214 12.74 13.40 5.73
CA LYS A 214 13.79 12.70 4.97
C LYS A 214 14.07 13.32 3.61
N ALA A 215 13.10 14.05 3.05
CA ALA A 215 13.26 14.78 1.79
C ALA A 215 13.95 16.14 1.96
N HIS A 216 14.16 16.58 3.21
CA HIS A 216 14.74 17.88 3.52
C HIS A 216 16.19 17.76 4.01
N THR A 217 17.03 18.70 3.60
CA THR A 217 18.43 18.87 4.03
C THR A 217 18.64 19.15 5.53
N GLY A 218 17.61 19.56 6.28
CA GLY A 218 17.71 19.93 7.70
C GLY A 218 17.94 18.76 8.65
N GLY A 219 17.86 17.53 8.14
CA GLY A 219 18.27 16.31 8.82
C GLY A 219 17.61 16.10 10.19
N ARG A 220 18.41 15.72 11.20
CA ARG A 220 17.91 15.36 12.53
C ARG A 220 17.26 16.53 13.26
N LYS A 221 17.79 17.75 13.12
CA LYS A 221 17.31 18.93 13.85
C LYS A 221 15.87 19.27 13.45
N LEU A 222 15.63 19.38 12.14
CA LEU A 222 14.30 19.60 11.58
C LEU A 222 13.34 18.49 12.01
N LYS A 223 13.73 17.22 11.84
CA LYS A 223 12.89 16.08 12.23
C LYS A 223 12.44 16.20 13.69
N MET A 224 13.37 16.48 14.60
CA MET A 224 13.06 16.58 16.02
C MET A 224 12.09 17.72 16.32
N GLU A 225 12.30 18.90 15.72
CA GLU A 225 11.42 20.05 15.90
C GLU A 225 9.99 19.76 15.43
N LEU A 226 9.83 19.08 14.28
CA LEU A 226 8.51 18.68 13.79
C LEU A 226 7.83 17.63 14.69
N VAL A 227 8.53 16.55 15.06
CA VAL A 227 7.88 15.42 15.77
C VAL A 227 7.66 15.68 17.26
N THR A 228 8.32 16.69 17.83
CA THR A 228 8.17 17.06 19.26
C THR A 228 7.21 18.22 19.48
N ALA A 229 6.74 18.90 18.42
CA ALA A 229 5.71 19.92 18.51
C ALA A 229 4.52 19.43 19.38
N HIS A 230 4.12 20.26 20.35
CA HIS A 230 3.12 19.91 21.35
C HIS A 230 1.70 20.18 20.86
N ASP A 231 1.53 21.20 20.03
CA ASP A 231 0.26 21.67 19.48
C ASP A 231 0.39 22.06 18.00
N GLU A 232 -0.74 22.45 17.40
CA GLU A 232 -0.83 22.75 15.98
C GLU A 232 -0.08 24.04 15.63
N ASP A 233 -0.10 25.04 16.51
CA ASP A 233 0.55 26.34 16.29
C ASP A 233 2.08 26.21 16.28
N GLN A 234 2.63 25.45 17.23
CA GLN A 234 4.05 25.10 17.25
C GLN A 234 4.45 24.32 16.00
N LEU A 235 3.63 23.36 15.58
CA LEU A 235 3.91 22.57 14.39
C LEU A 235 3.90 23.44 13.13
N ARG A 236 2.88 24.29 12.95
CA ARG A 236 2.80 25.24 11.83
C ARG A 236 4.00 26.18 11.80
N THR A 237 4.38 26.72 12.96
CA THR A 237 5.57 27.58 13.09
C THR A 237 6.84 26.85 12.67
N ALA A 238 7.03 25.61 13.12
CA ALA A 238 8.16 24.79 12.72
C ALA A 238 8.16 24.49 11.21
N ILE A 239 6.99 24.15 10.62
CA ILE A 239 6.88 23.93 9.17
C ILE A 239 7.24 25.20 8.41
N LYS A 240 6.67 26.36 8.75
CA LYS A 240 6.96 27.64 8.08
C LYS A 240 8.44 28.01 8.15
N LYS A 241 9.05 27.85 9.33
CA LYS A 241 10.48 28.11 9.56
C LYS A 241 11.39 27.22 8.72
N TRP A 242 11.10 25.93 8.65
CA TRP A 242 11.97 24.96 7.97
C TRP A 242 11.74 24.91 6.48
N TYR A 243 10.48 25.03 6.05
CA TYR A 243 10.09 24.87 4.67
C TYR A 243 9.87 26.20 3.93
N ASP A 244 10.26 27.35 4.50
CA ASP A 244 10.15 28.67 3.87
C ASP A 244 8.74 28.97 3.31
N VAL A 245 7.70 28.61 4.08
CA VAL A 245 6.29 28.86 3.72
C VAL A 245 5.76 30.06 4.52
N SER A 246 5.11 30.99 3.82
CA SER A 246 4.45 32.18 4.41
C SER A 246 3.25 31.84 5.29
#